data_AF-A0A7U9RUP2-F1
#
_entry.id   AF-A0A7U9RUP2-F1
#
_cell.length_a   1.000
_cell.length_b   1.000
_cell.length_c   1.000
_cell.angle_alpha   90.00
_cell.angle_beta   90.00
_cell.angle_gamma   90.00
#
_symmetry.space_group_name_H-M   'P 1'
#
loop_
_entity.id
_entity.type
_entity.pdbx_description
1 polymer ?
#
loop_
_entity_poly.entity_id
_entity_poly.type
_entity_poly.pdbx_seq_one_letter_code
_entity_poly.pdbx_strand_id
1 'polypeptide(L)'
;MTIDEMGTQTAIAETIRKRRADYVLAVKGNHGNLETDIRLYFEETQVCESLKKSAGYKKTIEKTHGQTETRRYYQTEDIRWMEGHRSWKGLKSIGLEKKTIRKKRRQRNVGII
;
A
#
# COMPACT_ATOMS: atom_id res chain seq x y z
N MET A 1 26.44 11.86 5.50
CA MET A 1 25.84 12.36 4.24
C MET A 1 24.56 11.58 4.03
N THR A 2 23.40 12.21 4.29
CA THR A 2 22.09 11.56 4.21
C THR A 2 21.55 11.84 2.82
N ILE A 3 21.72 10.89 1.91
CA ILE A 3 21.15 10.96 0.56
C ILE A 3 19.65 10.73 0.73
N ASP A 4 18.86 11.78 0.52
CA ASP A 4 17.42 11.77 0.76
C ASP A 4 16.71 10.80 -0.21
N GLU A 5 16.30 9.65 0.32
CA GLU A 5 15.70 8.56 -0.46
C GLU A 5 14.30 8.91 -0.99
N MET A 6 13.60 9.84 -0.33
CA MET A 6 12.30 10.35 -0.80
C MET A 6 12.45 11.13 -2.11
N GLY A 7 13.50 11.95 -2.24
CA GLY A 7 13.82 12.65 -3.48
C GLY A 7 14.12 11.70 -4.63
N THR A 8 14.78 10.58 -4.34
CA THR A 8 15.14 9.56 -5.34
C THR A 8 13.90 8.81 -5.87
N GLN A 9 13.01 8.38 -4.98
CA GLN A 9 11.78 7.69 -5.40
C GLN A 9 10.81 8.63 -6.12
N THR A 10 10.70 9.88 -5.67
CA THR A 10 9.87 10.89 -6.34
C THR A 10 10.40 11.21 -7.74
N ALA A 11 11.72 11.34 -7.90
CA ALA A 11 12.34 11.56 -9.21
C ALA A 11 12.16 10.37 -10.16
N ILE A 12 12.20 9.13 -9.64
CA ILE A 12 11.88 7.91 -10.41
C ILE A 12 10.40 7.94 -10.84
N ALA A 13 9.48 8.26 -9.93
CA ALA A 13 8.06 8.39 -10.25
C ALA A 13 7.81 9.46 -11.33
N GLU A 14 8.46 10.63 -11.24
CA GLU A 14 8.36 11.68 -12.26
C GLU A 14 8.93 11.22 -13.62
N THR A 15 10.06 10.51 -13.62
CA THR A 15 10.71 10.01 -14.84
C THR A 15 9.85 8.96 -15.54
N ILE A 16 9.16 8.10 -14.79
CA ILE A 16 8.24 7.09 -15.31
C ILE A 16 6.92 7.73 -15.76
N ARG A 17 6.41 8.75 -15.05
CA ARG A 17 5.21 9.51 -15.45
C ARG A 17 5.37 10.16 -16.84
N LYS A 18 6.56 10.65 -17.17
CA LYS A 18 6.87 11.17 -18.52
C LYS A 18 6.64 10.13 -19.63
N ARG A 19 6.57 8.84 -19.29
CA ARG A 19 6.32 7.72 -20.20
C ARG A 19 4.85 7.24 -20.24
N ARG A 20 3.90 7.98 -19.64
CA ARG A 20 2.43 7.69 -19.65
C ARG A 20 2.02 6.31 -19.12
N ALA A 21 2.72 5.77 -18.12
CA ALA A 21 2.32 4.53 -17.45
C ALA A 21 1.67 4.83 -16.09
N ASP A 22 0.56 4.14 -15.76
CA ASP A 22 0.02 4.08 -14.40
C ASP A 22 0.97 3.25 -13.53
N TYR A 23 1.46 3.79 -12.41
CA TYR A 23 2.46 3.14 -11.57
C TYR A 23 1.91 2.79 -10.18
N VAL A 24 2.34 1.65 -9.65
CA VAL A 24 2.17 1.27 -8.24
C VAL A 24 3.57 1.24 -7.63
N LEU A 25 3.87 2.19 -6.74
CA LEU A 25 5.13 2.19 -6.01
C LEU A 25 4.95 1.37 -4.72
N ALA A 26 5.71 0.28 -4.58
CA ALA A 26 5.78 -0.44 -3.33
C ALA A 26 6.62 0.39 -2.34
N VAL A 27 5.97 1.03 -1.37
CA VAL A 27 6.65 1.69 -0.25
C VAL A 27 7.10 0.58 0.70
N LYS A 28 8.35 0.14 0.56
CA LYS A 28 8.92 -0.87 1.45
C LYS A 28 10.27 -0.40 1.96
N GLY A 29 10.33 -0.10 3.25
CA GLY A 29 11.58 -0.15 4.02
C GLY A 29 12.66 0.82 3.57
N ASN A 30 12.34 2.11 3.46
CA ASN A 30 13.31 3.19 3.60
C ASN A 30 12.78 4.19 4.61
N HIS A 31 13.56 4.51 5.63
CA HIS A 31 13.15 5.33 6.77
C HIS A 31 12.41 6.60 6.33
N GLY A 32 11.11 6.69 6.64
CA GLY A 32 10.29 7.86 6.38
C GLY A 32 8.86 7.67 6.86
N ASN A 33 8.29 8.71 7.47
CA ASN A 33 6.94 8.73 8.04
C ASN A 33 5.87 8.16 7.08
N LEU A 34 6.07 8.28 5.76
CA LEU A 34 5.11 7.89 4.73
C LEU A 34 4.62 6.44 4.78
N GLU A 35 5.50 5.45 4.99
CA GLU A 35 5.06 4.04 5.08
C GLU A 35 4.17 3.84 6.31
N THR A 36 4.60 4.39 7.45
CA THR A 36 3.89 4.35 8.72
C THR A 36 2.54 5.06 8.61
N ASP A 37 2.52 6.25 8.00
CA ASP A 37 1.34 7.07 7.77
C ASP A 37 0.31 6.31 6.91
N ILE A 38 0.74 5.71 5.80
CA ILE A 38 -0.12 4.87 4.95
C ILE A 38 -0.65 3.67 5.73
N ARG A 39 0.20 2.98 6.51
CA ARG A 39 -0.23 1.86 7.36
C ARG A 39 -1.27 2.30 8.38
N LEU A 40 -1.02 3.38 9.12
CA LEU A 40 -1.92 3.93 10.14
C LEU A 40 -3.27 4.30 9.53
N TYR A 41 -3.28 4.99 8.40
CA TYR A 41 -4.50 5.34 7.67
C TYR A 41 -5.34 4.11 7.31
N PHE A 42 -4.69 3.03 6.84
CA PHE A 42 -5.38 1.77 6.53
C PHE A 42 -5.54 0.82 7.73
N GLU A 43 -5.09 1.20 8.93
CA GLU A 43 -5.43 0.53 10.20
C GLU A 43 -6.72 1.08 10.80
N GLU A 44 -7.10 2.31 10.45
CA GLU A 44 -8.37 2.88 10.85
C GLU A 44 -9.55 2.05 10.32
N THR A 45 -10.30 1.46 11.26
CA THR A 45 -11.46 0.61 10.94
C THR A 45 -12.47 1.37 10.09
N GLN A 46 -12.74 2.64 10.40
CA GLN A 46 -13.72 3.46 9.67
C GLN A 46 -13.31 3.67 8.21
N VAL A 47 -12.02 3.95 7.95
CA VAL A 47 -11.47 4.07 6.60
C VAL A 47 -11.64 2.75 5.85
N CYS A 48 -11.22 1.63 6.46
CA CYS A 48 -11.36 0.32 5.85
C CYS A 48 -12.83 -0.06 5.55
N GLU A 49 -13.75 0.24 6.45
CA GLU A 49 -15.19 -0.03 6.26
C GLU A 49 -15.78 0.88 5.18
N SER A 50 -15.38 2.14 5.10
CA SER A 50 -15.78 3.05 4.02
C SER A 50 -15.30 2.55 2.66
N LEU A 51 -14.04 2.14 2.55
CA LEU A 51 -13.46 1.61 1.31
C LEU A 51 -14.08 0.26 0.89
N LYS A 52 -14.50 -0.58 1.85
CA LYS A 52 -15.26 -1.81 1.56
C LYS A 52 -16.64 -1.53 0.99
N LYS A 53 -17.26 -0.40 1.35
CA LYS A 53 -18.56 0.03 0.83
C LYS A 53 -18.44 0.75 -0.52
N SER A 54 -17.24 1.18 -0.90
CA SER A 54 -16.94 1.82 -2.18
C SER A 54 -16.24 0.84 -3.14
N ALA A 55 -15.87 1.32 -4.33
CA ALA A 55 -15.05 0.57 -5.29
C ALA A 55 -13.56 0.44 -4.87
N GLY A 56 -13.18 1.02 -3.73
CA GLY A 56 -11.80 1.05 -3.21
C GLY A 56 -11.36 -0.23 -2.49
N TYR A 57 -12.10 -1.34 -2.63
CA TYR A 57 -11.77 -2.60 -1.98
C TYR A 57 -11.94 -3.80 -2.90
N LYS A 58 -10.95 -4.70 -2.87
CA LYS A 58 -11.02 -6.01 -3.54
C LYS A 58 -10.46 -7.09 -2.63
N LYS A 59 -11.12 -8.26 -2.62
CA LYS A 59 -10.65 -9.44 -1.88
C LYS A 59 -10.52 -10.62 -2.82
N THR A 60 -9.36 -11.28 -2.79
CA THR A 60 -9.14 -12.56 -3.45
C THR A 60 -8.81 -13.62 -2.40
N ILE A 61 -9.33 -14.83 -2.61
CA ILE A 61 -9.07 -15.98 -1.74
C ILE A 61 -8.65 -17.14 -2.63
N GLU A 62 -7.43 -17.61 -2.42
CA GLU A 62 -6.86 -18.74 -3.14
C GLU A 62 -6.63 -19.88 -2.15
N LYS A 63 -7.15 -21.07 -2.47
CA LYS A 63 -7.00 -22.27 -1.64
C LYS A 63 -6.14 -23.27 -2.40
N THR A 64 -4.97 -23.58 -1.85
CA THR A 64 -4.01 -24.50 -2.48
C THR A 64 -3.47 -25.45 -1.44
N HIS A 65 -3.61 -26.77 -1.64
CA HIS A 65 -2.94 -27.84 -0.89
C HIS A 65 -2.87 -27.63 0.64
N GLY A 66 -4.00 -27.30 1.28
CA GLY A 66 -4.08 -27.09 2.73
C GLY A 66 -3.66 -25.70 3.23
N GLN A 67 -3.33 -24.79 2.32
CA GLN A 67 -3.11 -23.37 2.56
C GLN A 67 -4.27 -22.56 1.99
N THR A 68 -4.74 -21.56 2.74
CA THR A 68 -5.66 -20.52 2.26
C THR A 68 -4.92 -19.20 2.28
N GLU A 69 -4.69 -18.64 1.10
CA GLU A 69 -4.18 -17.31 0.92
C GLU A 69 -5.36 -16.35 0.72
N THR A 70 -5.41 -15.29 1.52
CA THR A 70 -6.38 -14.20 1.36
C THR A 70 -5.61 -12.94 1.09
N ARG A 71 -5.83 -12.31 -0.06
CA ARG A 71 -5.29 -10.99 -0.38
C ARG A 71 -6.43 -9.98 -0.34
N ARG A 72 -6.20 -8.86 0.34
CA ARG A 72 -7.14 -7.74 0.41
C ARG A 72 -6.42 -6.52 -0.14
N TYR A 73 -7.05 -5.86 -1.11
CA TYR A 73 -6.57 -4.64 -1.72
C TYR A 73 -7.47 -3.52 -1.26
N TYR A 74 -6.85 -2.44 -0.81
CA TYR A 74 -7.49 -1.18 -0.47
C TYR A 74 -6.90 -0.08 -1.34
N GLN A 75 -7.73 0.84 -1.82
CA GLN A 75 -7.31 1.99 -2.60
C GLN A 75 -8.17 3.19 -2.21
N THR A 76 -7.53 4.35 -2.06
CA THR A 76 -8.22 5.63 -1.87
C THR A 76 -7.57 6.72 -2.71
N GLU A 77 -8.39 7.63 -3.24
CA GLU A 77 -7.94 8.89 -3.84
C GLU A 77 -7.77 10.00 -2.80
N ASP A 78 -8.21 9.75 -1.57
CA ASP A 78 -7.97 10.69 -0.47
C ASP A 78 -6.53 10.59 -0.01
N ILE A 79 -5.71 11.49 -0.57
CA ILE A 79 -4.28 11.65 -0.29
C ILE A 79 -3.98 12.97 0.43
N ARG A 80 -5.01 13.77 0.77
CA ARG A 80 -4.83 15.11 1.33
C ARG A 80 -4.27 15.08 2.75
N TRP A 81 -4.54 14.01 3.48
CA TRP A 81 -4.07 13.76 4.83
C TRP A 81 -2.56 13.45 4.89
N MET A 82 -1.97 13.03 3.77
CA MET A 82 -0.56 12.64 3.69
C MET A 82 0.35 13.88 3.65
N GLU A 83 1.26 13.96 4.62
CA GLU A 83 2.28 15.00 4.63
C GLU A 83 3.25 14.80 3.45
N GLY A 84 3.61 15.89 2.78
CA GLY A 84 4.48 15.81 1.60
C GLY A 84 3.83 15.25 0.32
N HIS A 85 2.52 14.99 0.28
CA HIS A 85 1.83 14.54 -0.95
C HIS A 85 2.07 15.47 -2.16
N ARG A 86 2.31 16.77 -1.91
CA ARG A 86 2.63 17.76 -2.95
C ARG A 86 3.98 17.51 -3.64
N SER A 87 4.93 16.90 -2.93
CA SER A 87 6.22 16.49 -3.50
C SER A 87 6.02 15.37 -4.51
N TRP A 88 5.02 14.51 -4.32
CA TRP A 88 4.63 13.44 -5.23
C TRP A 88 3.79 13.98 -6.39
N LYS A 89 4.42 14.66 -7.35
CA LYS A 89 3.70 15.27 -8.46
C LYS A 89 2.91 14.24 -9.28
N GLY A 90 1.59 14.41 -9.31
CA GLY A 90 0.69 13.53 -10.07
C GLY A 90 0.25 12.27 -9.33
N LEU A 91 0.52 12.17 -8.02
CA LEU A 91 -0.11 11.18 -7.17
C LEU A 91 -1.64 11.37 -7.21
N LYS A 92 -2.36 10.31 -7.60
CA LYS A 92 -3.83 10.32 -7.69
C LYS A 92 -4.49 9.51 -6.58
N SER A 93 -3.85 8.43 -6.17
CA SER A 93 -4.38 7.51 -5.18
C SER A 93 -3.25 6.75 -4.50
N ILE A 94 -3.54 6.24 -3.32
CA ILE A 94 -2.69 5.33 -2.57
C ILE A 94 -3.43 4.01 -2.39
N GLY A 95 -2.68 2.94 -2.15
CA GLY A 95 -3.27 1.64 -1.91
C GLY A 95 -2.43 0.77 -0.99
N LEU A 96 -3.09 -0.23 -0.40
CA LEU A 96 -2.48 -1.19 0.48
C LEU A 96 -2.93 -2.60 0.12
N GLU A 97 -1.97 -3.52 0.00
CA GLU A 97 -2.23 -4.96 -0.08
C GLU A 97 -2.01 -5.61 1.29
N LYS A 98 -3.06 -6.19 1.87
CA LYS A 98 -2.97 -7.04 3.06
C LYS A 98 -3.03 -8.50 2.65
N LYS A 99 -1.90 -9.21 2.80
CA LYS A 99 -1.79 -10.65 2.55
C LYS A 99 -1.94 -11.43 3.87
N THR A 100 -2.80 -12.44 3.89
CA THR A 100 -2.94 -13.37 5.02
C THR A 100 -2.84 -14.81 4.51
N ILE A 101 -1.87 -15.56 5.02
CA ILE A 101 -1.70 -16.98 4.70
C ILE A 101 -2.14 -17.81 5.92
N ARG A 102 -3.15 -18.65 5.75
CA ARG A 102 -3.58 -19.63 6.76
C ARG A 102 -3.18 -21.02 6.28
N LYS A 103 -2.26 -21.69 6.98
CA LYS A 103 -1.92 -23.11 6.75
C LYS A 103 -2.72 -24.00 7.70
N LYS A 104 -3.24 -25.13 7.22
CA LYS A 104 -3.94 -26.13 8.08
C LYS A 104 -3.05 -26.84 9.10
N ARG A 105 -1.75 -26.52 9.22
CA ARG A 105 -0.87 -27.05 10.27
C ARG A 105 0.01 -25.94 10.86
N ARG A 106 -0.22 -25.70 12.16
CA ARG A 106 0.55 -24.88 13.11
C ARG A 106 0.56 -23.36 12.85
N GLN A 107 -0.11 -22.66 13.76
CA GLN A 107 -0.08 -21.22 13.96
C GLN A 107 1.38 -20.74 14.14
N ARG A 108 1.88 -19.92 13.21
CA ARG A 108 3.04 -19.06 13.40
C ARG A 108 2.75 -17.72 12.73
N ASN A 109 2.69 -16.66 13.52
CA ASN A 109 2.60 -15.28 13.03
C ASN A 109 3.92 -14.92 12.35
N VAL A 110 3.88 -14.53 11.07
CA VAL A 110 5.07 -13.96 10.40
C VAL A 110 4.63 -12.85 9.45
N GLY A 111 5.10 -11.63 9.76
CA GLY A 111 5.65 -10.63 8.84
C GLY A 111 4.76 -10.00 7.78
N ILE A 112 4.56 -8.68 7.90
CA ILE A 112 3.95 -7.80 6.89
C ILE A 112 4.99 -7.52 5.78
N ILE A 113 4.57 -7.59 4.50
CA ILE A 113 5.39 -7.20 3.32
C ILE A 113 5.04 -5.76 2.96
#